data_AF-A0A9Q0E6I6-F1
#
_entry.id   AF-A0A9Q0E6I6-F1
#
_cell.length_a   1.000
_cell.length_b   1.000
_cell.length_c   1.000
_cell.angle_alpha   90.00
_cell.angle_beta   90.00
_cell.angle_gamma   90.00
#
_symmetry.space_group_name_H-M   'P 1'
#
loop_
_entity.id
_entity.type
_entity.pdbx_description
1 polymer ?
#
loop_
_entity_poly.entity_id
_entity_poly.type
_entity_poly.pdbx_seq_one_letter_code
_entity_poly.pdbx_strand_id
1 'polypeptide(L)'
;EAELRLVKFLPDILSLQKNLVKRFQNVGDLPFRTIADFLHGQKTVSMKDWYRKGINIVLTTWNQLRVSLATNGEIKIPAELCDEDRDLDSDFRMLLPRRQGPGLCSTALVSYLIALQNDLVRCVEKHTGEQTSYEVSPADVTDLHMIRYELAKDLMPLVLANTQYSIEPGRKTLHQYDLAKIQQQVLTHFLQGRPIITFQGLPTLVNRHDRDYVIILKDVKDKVKQEALQSLTSTCLAAELRSYSEVCDALSTVEVALGFLAMTGGVPHMLLAGYLEEVLRMQDQTPPHALSMCRLTHCVALWQLLTSLKSQNMMRLKRDPFAGFPAEYKQALGDEDRRLLSSFFSKTVADGFLLEIHELLQLELKKPAAHRDFSPQWG
;
A
#
# COMPACT_ATOMS: atom_id res chain seq x y z
N GLU A 1 23.01 -14.54 10.93
CA GLU A 1 23.58 -15.23 9.74
C GLU A 1 22.50 -15.92 8.92
N ALA A 2 21.69 -16.83 9.50
CA ALA A 2 20.62 -17.52 8.77
C ALA A 2 19.66 -16.58 8.02
N GLU A 3 19.27 -15.46 8.63
CA GLU A 3 18.39 -14.46 8.00
C GLU A 3 19.06 -13.74 6.82
N LEU A 4 20.38 -13.50 6.89
CA LEU A 4 21.12 -12.83 5.80
C LEU A 4 21.16 -13.66 4.53
N ARG A 5 21.08 -14.99 4.65
CA ARG A 5 21.01 -15.89 3.48
C ARG A 5 19.74 -15.68 2.65
N LEU A 6 18.72 -15.06 3.23
CA LEU A 6 17.43 -14.81 2.58
C LEU A 6 17.43 -13.51 1.78
N VAL A 7 18.37 -12.61 2.02
CA VAL A 7 18.53 -11.35 1.27
C VAL A 7 18.72 -11.62 -0.23
N LYS A 8 19.36 -12.72 -0.61
CA LYS A 8 19.54 -13.12 -2.01
C LYS A 8 18.22 -13.31 -2.78
N PHE A 9 17.11 -13.52 -2.10
CA PHE A 9 15.79 -13.72 -2.71
C PHE A 9 15.02 -12.40 -2.93
N LEU A 10 15.54 -11.28 -2.43
CA LEU A 10 14.89 -9.97 -2.55
C LEU A 10 14.58 -9.57 -4.02
N PRO A 11 15.46 -9.79 -5.03
CA PRO A 11 15.15 -9.47 -6.42
C PRO A 11 13.97 -10.27 -6.97
N ASP A 12 13.90 -11.58 -6.65
CA ASP A 12 12.79 -12.45 -7.05
C ASP A 12 11.45 -12.00 -6.43
N ILE A 13 11.48 -11.64 -5.15
CA ILE A 13 10.31 -11.15 -4.41
C ILE A 13 9.83 -9.81 -5.00
N LEU A 14 10.75 -8.87 -5.25
CA LEU A 14 10.43 -7.58 -5.86
C LEU A 14 9.88 -7.74 -7.28
N SER A 15 10.43 -8.66 -8.07
CA SER A 15 9.94 -8.98 -9.43
C SER A 15 8.51 -9.52 -9.40
N LEU A 16 8.21 -10.41 -8.45
CA LEU A 16 6.85 -10.90 -8.23
C LEU A 16 5.91 -9.76 -7.85
N GLN A 17 6.28 -8.93 -6.87
CA GLN A 17 5.46 -7.81 -6.40
C GLN A 17 5.19 -6.78 -7.49
N LYS A 18 6.20 -6.41 -8.30
CA LYS A 18 6.02 -5.49 -9.45
C LYS A 18 4.98 -6.03 -10.44
N ASN A 19 5.03 -7.33 -10.75
CA ASN A 19 4.05 -7.96 -11.64
C ASN A 19 2.64 -8.01 -11.04
N LEU A 20 2.53 -8.31 -9.73
CA LEU A 20 1.25 -8.29 -9.03
C LEU A 20 0.65 -6.88 -8.98
N VAL A 21 1.45 -5.86 -8.68
CA VAL A 21 1.02 -4.45 -8.71
C VAL A 21 0.52 -4.10 -10.10
N LYS A 22 1.29 -4.38 -11.16
CA LYS A 22 0.89 -4.11 -12.55
C LYS A 22 -0.45 -4.77 -12.93
N ARG A 23 -0.72 -5.97 -12.42
CA ARG A 23 -1.94 -6.72 -12.71
C ARG A 23 -3.16 -6.24 -11.92
N PHE A 24 -2.97 -5.81 -10.67
CA PHE A 24 -4.07 -5.56 -9.73
C PHE A 24 -4.24 -4.09 -9.32
N GLN A 25 -3.46 -3.14 -9.85
CA GLN A 25 -3.52 -1.71 -9.50
C GLN A 25 -4.92 -1.08 -9.67
N ASN A 26 -5.73 -1.56 -10.62
CA ASN A 26 -7.02 -0.97 -10.97
C ASN A 26 -8.21 -1.92 -10.71
N VAL A 27 -7.99 -3.03 -10.01
CA VAL A 27 -9.03 -4.04 -9.78
C VAL A 27 -9.69 -3.75 -8.42
N GLY A 28 -10.98 -3.43 -8.44
CA GLY A 28 -11.76 -3.14 -7.22
C GLY A 28 -11.90 -4.35 -6.31
N ASP A 29 -12.41 -5.46 -6.86
CA ASP A 29 -12.57 -6.73 -6.14
C ASP A 29 -11.58 -7.78 -6.64
N LEU A 30 -10.80 -8.33 -5.72
CA LEU A 30 -9.88 -9.43 -6.02
C LEU A 30 -10.69 -10.70 -6.31
N PRO A 31 -10.57 -11.31 -7.51
CA PRO A 31 -11.35 -12.49 -7.87
C PRO A 31 -10.81 -13.78 -7.25
N PHE A 32 -9.69 -13.71 -6.52
CA PHE A 32 -9.00 -14.86 -5.94
C PHE A 32 -9.06 -14.79 -4.42
N ARG A 33 -9.44 -15.91 -3.79
CA ARG A 33 -9.43 -16.05 -2.32
C ARG A 33 -8.09 -16.62 -1.86
N THR A 34 -7.66 -17.74 -2.44
CA THR A 34 -6.39 -18.39 -2.07
C THR A 34 -5.29 -18.20 -3.12
N ILE A 35 -4.06 -18.45 -2.71
CA ILE A 35 -2.89 -18.48 -3.61
C ILE A 35 -3.04 -19.62 -4.65
N ALA A 36 -3.59 -20.77 -4.24
CA ALA A 36 -3.90 -21.87 -5.12
C ALA A 36 -4.90 -21.45 -6.20
N ASP A 37 -5.99 -20.77 -5.85
CA ASP A 37 -6.99 -20.27 -6.82
C ASP A 37 -6.34 -19.37 -7.87
N PHE A 38 -5.45 -18.46 -7.43
CA PHE A 38 -4.70 -17.61 -8.33
C PHE A 38 -3.83 -18.41 -9.29
N LEU A 39 -3.12 -19.45 -8.82
CA LEU A 39 -2.30 -20.31 -9.67
C LEU A 39 -3.11 -21.13 -10.67
N HIS A 40 -4.32 -21.56 -10.31
CA HIS A 40 -5.22 -22.28 -11.21
C HIS A 40 -5.81 -21.36 -12.30
N GLY A 41 -6.05 -20.09 -11.98
CA GLY A 41 -6.54 -19.08 -12.91
C GLY A 41 -5.53 -18.56 -13.95
N GLN A 42 -4.33 -19.11 -14.03
CA GLN A 42 -3.31 -18.65 -14.99
C GLN A 42 -3.52 -19.26 -16.39
N LYS A 43 -3.45 -18.41 -17.42
CA LYS A 43 -3.76 -18.79 -18.82
C LYS A 43 -2.71 -19.69 -19.47
N THR A 44 -1.44 -19.57 -19.08
CA THR A 44 -0.33 -20.34 -19.69
C THR A 44 0.46 -21.09 -18.63
N VAL A 45 0.97 -22.27 -19.01
CA VAL A 45 1.79 -23.12 -18.13
C VAL A 45 3.07 -22.39 -17.70
N SER A 46 3.73 -21.69 -18.64
CA SER A 46 4.94 -20.91 -18.34
C SER A 46 4.72 -19.80 -17.31
N MET A 47 3.59 -19.09 -17.38
CA MET A 47 3.23 -18.06 -16.39
C MET A 47 2.92 -18.70 -15.04
N LYS A 48 2.20 -19.83 -15.04
CA LYS A 48 1.88 -20.58 -13.82
C LYS A 48 3.15 -21.04 -13.10
N ASP A 49 4.12 -21.56 -13.83
CA ASP A 49 5.39 -22.02 -13.28
C ASP A 49 6.25 -20.86 -12.75
N TRP A 50 6.28 -19.74 -13.47
CA TRP A 50 6.94 -18.52 -13.03
C TRP A 50 6.35 -17.98 -11.72
N TYR A 51 5.02 -17.84 -11.65
CA TYR A 51 4.33 -17.42 -10.42
C TYR A 51 4.56 -18.42 -9.29
N ARG A 52 4.45 -19.73 -9.56
CA ARG A 52 4.67 -20.76 -8.55
C ARG A 52 6.08 -20.67 -7.96
N LYS A 53 7.10 -20.48 -8.79
CA LYS A 53 8.48 -20.31 -8.32
C LYS A 53 8.61 -19.08 -7.42
N GLY A 54 8.13 -17.91 -7.86
CA GLY A 54 8.21 -16.67 -7.08
C GLY A 54 7.43 -16.75 -5.77
N ILE A 55 6.23 -17.33 -5.80
CA ILE A 55 5.38 -17.50 -4.62
C ILE A 55 6.02 -18.46 -3.62
N ASN A 56 6.57 -19.58 -4.08
CA ASN A 56 7.28 -20.50 -3.20
C ASN A 56 8.45 -19.81 -2.49
N ILE A 57 9.21 -18.96 -3.21
CA ILE A 57 10.28 -18.17 -2.60
C ILE A 57 9.73 -17.27 -1.49
N VAL A 58 8.64 -16.53 -1.76
CA VAL A 58 7.99 -15.68 -0.74
C VAL A 58 7.54 -16.49 0.47
N LEU A 59 6.83 -17.60 0.27
CA LEU A 59 6.33 -18.44 1.36
C LEU A 59 7.48 -19.03 2.20
N THR A 60 8.53 -19.56 1.55
CA THR A 60 9.69 -20.11 2.28
C THR A 60 10.44 -19.03 3.04
N THR A 61 10.54 -17.82 2.48
CA THR A 61 11.25 -16.71 3.11
C THR A 61 10.43 -16.13 4.26
N TRP A 62 9.11 -16.03 4.10
CA TRP A 62 8.17 -15.62 5.14
C TRP A 62 8.18 -16.58 6.32
N ASN A 63 8.04 -17.89 6.09
CA ASN A 63 7.99 -18.88 7.17
C ASN A 63 9.29 -18.91 7.99
N GLN A 64 10.42 -18.58 7.38
CA GLN A 64 11.71 -18.44 8.09
C GLN A 64 11.85 -17.13 8.86
N LEU A 65 11.18 -16.05 8.43
CA LEU A 65 11.34 -14.71 9.00
C LEU A 65 10.17 -14.23 9.86
N ARG A 66 9.02 -14.93 9.87
CA ARG A 66 7.77 -14.45 10.51
C ARG A 66 7.93 -14.08 11.98
N VAL A 67 8.71 -14.85 12.75
CA VAL A 67 8.97 -14.60 14.18
C VAL A 67 9.89 -13.38 14.36
N SER A 68 10.93 -13.27 13.54
CA SER A 68 11.85 -12.12 13.55
C SER A 68 11.16 -10.85 13.10
N LEU A 69 10.26 -10.92 12.11
CA LEU A 69 9.43 -9.82 11.65
C LEU A 69 8.50 -9.28 12.75
N ALA A 70 7.89 -10.17 13.53
CA ALA A 70 7.03 -9.78 14.65
C ALA A 70 7.81 -9.05 15.76
N THR A 71 9.06 -9.44 15.99
CA THR A 71 9.88 -8.94 17.11
C THR A 71 10.73 -7.72 16.73
N ASN A 72 11.42 -7.81 15.61
CA ASN A 72 12.48 -6.88 15.17
C ASN A 72 12.07 -6.05 13.93
N GLY A 73 10.91 -6.30 13.34
CA GLY A 73 10.42 -5.55 12.18
C GLY A 73 9.99 -4.13 12.56
N GLU A 74 10.35 -3.16 11.70
CA GLU A 74 9.88 -1.77 11.81
C GLU A 74 8.36 -1.67 11.61
N ILE A 75 7.82 -2.50 10.70
CA ILE A 75 6.38 -2.55 10.42
C ILE A 75 5.72 -3.48 11.44
N LYS A 76 4.81 -2.92 12.25
CA LYS A 76 4.02 -3.71 13.22
C LYS A 76 2.96 -4.52 12.50
N ILE A 77 3.16 -5.83 12.48
CA ILE A 77 2.23 -6.80 11.91
C ILE A 77 1.36 -7.38 13.04
N PRO A 78 0.03 -7.50 12.87
CA PRO A 78 -0.82 -8.24 13.79
C PRO A 78 -0.31 -9.66 14.04
N ALA A 79 -0.34 -10.12 15.30
CA ALA A 79 0.17 -11.45 15.69
C ALA A 79 -0.48 -12.58 14.90
N GLU A 80 -1.79 -12.48 14.66
CA GLU A 80 -2.59 -13.42 13.85
C GLU A 80 -2.01 -13.70 12.46
N LEU A 81 -1.30 -12.73 11.88
CA LEU A 81 -0.68 -12.89 10.57
C LEU A 81 0.66 -13.64 10.62
N CYS A 82 1.34 -13.63 11.78
CA CYS A 82 2.65 -14.21 12.02
C CYS A 82 2.61 -15.57 12.75
N ASP A 83 1.46 -15.99 13.29
CA ASP A 83 1.34 -17.17 14.15
C ASP A 83 1.47 -18.50 13.40
N GLU A 84 0.93 -18.59 12.18
CA GLU A 84 0.89 -19.82 11.39
C GLU A 84 1.85 -19.80 10.19
N ASP A 85 2.32 -20.99 9.82
CA ASP A 85 3.06 -21.19 8.58
C ASP A 85 2.14 -20.99 7.38
N ARG A 86 2.66 -20.32 6.36
CA ARG A 86 1.92 -19.99 5.15
C ARG A 86 2.25 -20.96 4.04
N ASP A 87 1.21 -21.34 3.31
CA ASP A 87 1.22 -22.32 2.24
C ASP A 87 0.42 -21.82 1.04
N LEU A 88 0.12 -22.71 0.09
CA LEU A 88 -0.65 -22.36 -1.10
C LEU A 88 -2.15 -22.16 -0.84
N ASP A 89 -2.67 -22.60 0.31
CA ASP A 89 -4.08 -22.45 0.67
C ASP A 89 -4.34 -21.14 1.46
N SER A 90 -3.27 -20.44 1.81
CA SER A 90 -3.30 -19.12 2.44
C SER A 90 -3.95 -18.03 1.58
N ASP A 91 -4.42 -16.95 2.25
CA ASP A 91 -5.08 -15.81 1.60
C ASP A 91 -4.16 -15.14 0.56
N PHE A 92 -4.65 -15.00 -0.67
CA PHE A 92 -3.93 -14.37 -1.76
C PHE A 92 -3.53 -12.91 -1.45
N ARG A 93 -4.31 -12.20 -0.62
CA ARG A 93 -4.06 -10.81 -0.23
C ARG A 93 -2.72 -10.62 0.47
N MET A 94 -2.16 -11.67 1.07
CA MET A 94 -0.84 -11.64 1.69
C MET A 94 0.27 -11.28 0.71
N LEU A 95 0.18 -11.75 -0.53
CA LEU A 95 1.20 -11.52 -1.56
C LEU A 95 1.16 -10.12 -2.15
N LEU A 96 0.06 -9.39 -1.95
CA LEU A 96 -0.13 -8.07 -2.52
C LEU A 96 0.50 -7.02 -1.60
N PRO A 97 1.47 -6.23 -2.08
CA PRO A 97 2.14 -5.23 -1.25
C PRO A 97 1.18 -4.09 -0.96
N ARG A 98 0.55 -4.11 0.22
CA ARG A 98 -0.37 -3.08 0.69
C ARG A 98 0.11 -2.58 2.05
N ARG A 99 -0.20 -1.31 2.33
CA ARG A 99 0.10 -0.69 3.63
C ARG A 99 -0.92 -1.03 4.72
N GLN A 100 -1.89 -1.89 4.43
CA GLN A 100 -2.99 -2.24 5.32
C GLN A 100 -3.40 -3.71 5.14
N GLY A 101 -3.96 -4.29 6.22
CA GLY A 101 -4.52 -5.64 6.22
C GLY A 101 -3.49 -6.74 5.95
N PRO A 102 -3.90 -7.89 5.38
CA PRO A 102 -3.01 -9.02 5.10
C PRO A 102 -1.83 -8.68 4.17
N GLY A 103 -1.96 -7.65 3.34
CA GLY A 103 -0.90 -7.22 2.43
C GLY A 103 0.31 -6.59 3.13
N LEU A 104 0.19 -6.26 4.43
CA LEU A 104 1.32 -5.85 5.27
C LEU A 104 2.44 -6.88 5.29
N CYS A 105 2.12 -8.17 5.21
CA CYS A 105 3.12 -9.25 5.23
C CYS A 105 4.15 -9.09 4.11
N SER A 106 3.69 -8.85 2.88
CA SER A 106 4.59 -8.71 1.73
C SER A 106 5.41 -7.42 1.77
N THR A 107 4.84 -6.31 2.26
CA THR A 107 5.57 -5.05 2.45
C THR A 107 6.60 -5.18 3.58
N ALA A 108 6.23 -5.76 4.71
CA ALA A 108 7.12 -5.97 5.85
C ALA A 108 8.27 -6.92 5.54
N LEU A 109 8.01 -8.00 4.80
CA LEU A 109 9.04 -8.93 4.36
C LEU A 109 10.13 -8.22 3.55
N VAL A 110 9.73 -7.40 2.56
CA VAL A 110 10.67 -6.66 1.72
C VAL A 110 11.41 -5.60 2.52
N SER A 111 10.70 -4.84 3.37
CA SER A 111 11.34 -3.84 4.23
C SER A 111 12.38 -4.46 5.17
N TYR A 112 12.09 -5.63 5.75
CA TYR A 112 13.02 -6.32 6.64
C TYR A 112 14.25 -6.87 5.92
N LEU A 113 14.08 -7.45 4.73
CA LEU A 113 15.21 -7.90 3.92
C LEU A 113 16.13 -6.74 3.50
N ILE A 114 15.54 -5.59 3.15
CA ILE A 114 16.29 -4.35 2.87
C ILE A 114 17.03 -3.88 4.11
N ALA A 115 16.39 -3.87 5.28
CA ALA A 115 17.02 -3.48 6.54
C ALA A 115 18.21 -4.39 6.87
N LEU A 116 18.05 -5.71 6.78
CA LEU A 116 19.13 -6.67 7.00
C LEU A 116 20.34 -6.44 6.08
N GLN A 117 20.09 -6.18 4.79
CA GLN A 117 21.17 -5.84 3.86
C GLN A 117 21.85 -4.53 4.28
N ASN A 118 21.07 -3.47 4.46
CA ASN A 118 21.59 -2.14 4.74
C ASN A 118 22.36 -2.09 6.06
N ASP A 119 21.90 -2.81 7.09
CA ASP A 119 22.57 -2.86 8.39
C ASP A 119 23.94 -3.55 8.30
N LEU A 120 24.04 -4.63 7.50
CA LEU A 120 25.32 -5.28 7.28
C LEU A 120 26.28 -4.39 6.47
N VAL A 121 25.78 -3.72 5.42
CA VAL A 121 26.59 -2.78 4.63
C VAL A 121 27.10 -1.63 5.51
N ARG A 122 26.23 -1.02 6.32
CA ARG A 122 26.61 0.03 7.28
C ARG A 122 27.64 -0.47 8.31
N CYS A 123 27.50 -1.72 8.76
CA CYS A 123 28.48 -2.33 9.66
C CYS A 123 29.86 -2.48 9.01
N VAL A 124 29.90 -2.82 7.71
CA VAL A 124 31.15 -2.90 6.95
C VAL A 124 31.79 -1.53 6.81
N GLU A 125 31.03 -0.50 6.42
CA GLU A 125 31.55 0.87 6.28
C GLU A 125 32.09 1.41 7.60
N LYS A 126 31.38 1.16 8.71
CA LYS A 126 31.84 1.54 10.05
C LYS A 126 33.15 0.83 10.43
N HIS A 127 33.34 -0.40 9.98
CA HIS A 127 34.54 -1.19 10.28
C HIS A 127 35.74 -0.79 9.40
N THR A 128 35.53 -0.51 8.11
CA THR A 128 36.60 -0.11 7.19
C THR A 128 36.95 1.38 7.29
N GLY A 129 36.02 2.21 7.76
CA GLY A 129 36.17 3.67 7.78
C GLY A 129 36.00 4.32 6.40
N GLU A 130 35.55 3.56 5.40
CA GLU A 130 35.37 4.02 4.03
C GLU A 130 33.87 4.04 3.66
N GLN A 131 33.36 5.19 3.25
CA GLN A 131 32.03 5.31 2.64
C GLN A 131 32.12 4.93 1.16
N THR A 132 32.06 3.64 0.87
CA THR A 132 32.16 3.10 -0.48
C THR A 132 30.80 2.70 -1.07
N SER A 133 29.73 2.70 -0.27
CA SER A 133 28.41 2.32 -0.75
C SER A 133 27.76 3.43 -1.57
N TYR A 134 27.03 3.02 -2.60
CA TYR A 134 26.16 3.85 -3.42
C TYR A 134 24.71 3.46 -3.17
N GLU A 135 23.77 4.36 -3.48
CA GLU A 135 22.36 4.11 -3.29
C GLU A 135 21.72 3.49 -4.53
N VAL A 136 20.85 2.50 -4.33
CA VAL A 136 20.09 1.83 -5.40
C VAL A 136 18.61 1.78 -5.03
N SER A 137 17.75 2.10 -6.01
CA SER A 137 16.30 1.95 -5.87
C SER A 137 15.87 0.47 -5.92
N PRO A 138 14.86 0.03 -5.14
CA PRO A 138 14.23 -1.29 -5.29
C PRO A 138 13.72 -1.57 -6.72
N ALA A 139 13.50 -0.53 -7.52
CA ALA A 139 13.16 -0.66 -8.93
C ALA A 139 14.29 -1.33 -9.75
N ASP A 140 15.55 -1.08 -9.39
CA ASP A 140 16.75 -1.43 -10.16
C ASP A 140 17.63 -2.47 -9.45
N VAL A 141 17.14 -3.04 -8.35
CA VAL A 141 17.81 -4.13 -7.63
C VAL A 141 17.96 -5.37 -8.53
N THR A 142 19.18 -5.91 -8.59
CA THR A 142 19.54 -7.13 -9.30
C THR A 142 20.32 -8.05 -8.37
N ASP A 143 20.55 -9.30 -8.80
CA ASP A 143 21.35 -10.29 -8.05
C ASP A 143 22.75 -9.79 -7.69
N LEU A 144 23.35 -8.92 -8.50
CA LEU A 144 24.67 -8.34 -8.27
C LEU A 144 24.69 -7.36 -7.10
N HIS A 145 23.56 -6.74 -6.80
CA HIS A 145 23.42 -5.80 -5.68
C HIS A 145 23.23 -6.52 -4.34
N MET A 146 22.90 -7.82 -4.34
CA MET A 146 22.55 -8.57 -3.13
C MET A 146 23.77 -9.19 -2.45
N ILE A 147 23.73 -9.25 -1.12
CA ILE A 147 24.65 -10.08 -0.35
C ILE A 147 24.28 -11.54 -0.56
N ARG A 148 25.10 -12.27 -1.33
CA ARG A 148 24.84 -13.65 -1.73
C ARG A 148 26.05 -14.53 -1.45
N TYR A 149 25.80 -15.62 -0.73
CA TYR A 149 26.76 -16.68 -0.47
C TYR A 149 26.02 -18.00 -0.18
N GLU A 150 26.67 -19.13 -0.46
CA GLU A 150 26.25 -20.47 -0.11
C GLU A 150 27.18 -21.02 0.99
N LEU A 151 26.62 -21.44 2.12
CA LEU A 151 27.42 -21.90 3.26
C LEU A 151 28.38 -23.04 2.86
N ALA A 152 27.86 -24.07 2.18
CA ALA A 152 28.63 -25.27 1.85
C ALA A 152 29.70 -25.04 0.77
N LYS A 153 29.45 -24.13 -0.18
CA LYS A 153 30.34 -23.91 -1.33
C LYS A 153 31.28 -22.74 -1.16
N ASP A 154 30.86 -21.71 -0.43
CA ASP A 154 31.60 -20.44 -0.36
C ASP A 154 32.24 -20.27 1.02
N LEU A 155 31.44 -20.31 2.10
CA LEU A 155 31.94 -20.04 3.45
C LEU A 155 32.73 -21.22 4.04
N MET A 156 32.28 -22.45 3.86
CA MET A 156 32.95 -23.62 4.44
C MET A 156 34.38 -23.79 3.90
N PRO A 157 34.66 -23.72 2.58
CA PRO A 157 36.02 -23.77 2.08
C PRO A 157 36.89 -22.61 2.58
N LEU A 158 36.33 -21.41 2.68
CA LEU A 158 37.02 -20.23 3.20
C LEU A 158 37.44 -20.43 4.67
N VAL A 159 36.53 -20.91 5.52
CA VAL A 159 36.83 -21.19 6.92
C VAL A 159 37.90 -22.27 7.05
N LEU A 160 37.75 -23.38 6.31
CA LEU A 160 38.71 -24.49 6.34
C LEU A 160 40.10 -24.08 5.84
N ALA A 161 40.20 -23.26 4.81
CA ALA A 161 41.48 -22.75 4.28
C ALA A 161 42.25 -21.88 5.29
N ASN A 162 41.56 -21.33 6.30
CA ASN A 162 42.16 -20.53 7.37
C ASN A 162 42.16 -21.25 8.72
N THR A 163 42.06 -22.59 8.70
CA THR A 163 42.35 -23.44 9.87
C THR A 163 43.80 -23.85 9.88
N GLN A 164 44.50 -23.51 10.97
CA GLN A 164 45.85 -23.98 11.23
C GLN A 164 45.81 -25.19 12.15
N TYR A 165 46.61 -26.20 11.83
CA TYR A 165 46.78 -27.41 12.62
C TYR A 165 48.14 -27.36 13.31
N SER A 166 48.16 -27.33 14.63
CA SER A 166 49.39 -27.53 15.40
C SER A 166 49.36 -28.89 16.09
N ILE A 167 50.47 -29.62 15.97
CA ILE A 167 50.68 -30.90 16.63
C ILE A 167 51.80 -30.69 17.64
N GLU A 168 51.45 -30.62 18.92
CA GLU A 168 52.42 -30.67 20.00
C GLU A 168 52.80 -32.14 20.27
N PRO A 169 54.11 -32.49 20.39
CA PRO A 169 54.52 -33.86 20.66
C PRO A 169 53.91 -34.36 21.98
N GLY A 170 53.02 -35.36 21.89
CA GLY A 170 52.39 -36.01 23.05
C GLY A 170 51.00 -35.49 23.45
N ARG A 171 50.39 -34.53 22.73
CA ARG A 171 49.01 -34.06 23.00
C ARG A 171 48.12 -33.99 21.75
N LYS A 172 46.81 -33.88 21.99
CA LYS A 172 45.75 -33.78 20.95
C LYS A 172 46.03 -32.64 19.99
N THR A 173 45.70 -32.84 18.71
CA THR A 173 45.73 -31.82 17.66
C THR A 173 44.95 -30.59 18.08
N LEU A 174 45.58 -29.41 18.07
CA LEU A 174 44.90 -28.15 18.37
C LEU A 174 44.49 -27.49 17.04
N HIS A 175 43.22 -27.11 16.96
CA HIS A 175 42.66 -26.37 15.83
C HIS A 175 42.66 -24.88 16.15
N GLN A 176 43.38 -24.07 15.39
CA GLN A 176 43.37 -22.61 15.55
C GLN A 176 42.79 -21.95 14.29
N TYR A 177 41.74 -21.16 14.49
CA TYR A 177 41.11 -20.37 13.42
C TYR A 177 41.73 -18.99 13.36
N ASP A 178 42.20 -18.58 12.18
CA ASP A 178 42.60 -17.19 11.95
C ASP A 178 41.37 -16.32 11.67
N LEU A 179 40.71 -15.88 12.75
CA LEU A 179 39.48 -15.08 12.68
C LEU A 179 39.68 -13.77 11.92
N ALA A 180 40.84 -13.14 12.03
CA ALA A 180 41.14 -11.88 11.36
C ALA A 180 41.18 -12.08 9.84
N LYS A 181 41.86 -13.14 9.38
CA LYS A 181 41.95 -13.47 7.95
C LYS A 181 40.60 -13.94 7.39
N ILE A 182 39.85 -14.74 8.15
CA ILE A 182 38.48 -15.14 7.78
C ILE A 182 37.59 -13.90 7.63
N GLN A 183 37.61 -12.99 8.61
CA GLN A 183 36.83 -11.76 8.57
C GLN A 183 37.20 -10.91 7.35
N GLN A 184 38.50 -10.71 7.09
CA GLN A 184 38.95 -9.94 5.93
C GLN A 184 38.48 -10.57 4.61
N GLN A 185 38.61 -11.89 4.47
CA GLN A 185 38.15 -12.58 3.26
C GLN A 185 36.63 -12.48 3.10
N VAL A 186 35.85 -12.61 4.17
CA VAL A 186 34.39 -12.46 4.11
C VAL A 186 34.00 -11.05 3.68
N LEU A 187 34.65 -10.04 4.25
CA LEU A 187 34.44 -8.63 3.90
C LEU A 187 34.71 -8.41 2.41
N THR A 188 35.89 -8.78 1.93
CA THR A 188 36.32 -8.51 0.55
C THR A 188 35.51 -9.29 -0.49
N HIS A 189 35.15 -10.55 -0.24
CA HIS A 189 34.49 -11.38 -1.25
C HIS A 189 32.97 -11.24 -1.29
N PHE A 190 32.31 -10.98 -0.15
CA PHE A 190 30.85 -11.03 -0.09
C PHE A 190 30.19 -9.68 0.21
N LEU A 191 30.84 -8.81 1.00
CA LEU A 191 30.19 -7.65 1.59
C LEU A 191 30.65 -6.30 1.01
N GLN A 192 31.90 -6.19 0.56
CA GLN A 192 32.44 -4.95 0.01
C GLN A 192 31.80 -4.59 -1.34
N GLY A 193 31.56 -3.30 -1.57
CA GLY A 193 30.99 -2.77 -2.82
C GLY A 193 29.48 -3.02 -2.98
N ARG A 194 28.79 -3.48 -1.94
CA ARG A 194 27.32 -3.65 -1.96
C ARG A 194 26.63 -2.30 -1.72
N PRO A 195 25.53 -2.00 -2.44
CA PRO A 195 24.82 -0.74 -2.28
C PRO A 195 23.93 -0.72 -1.04
N ILE A 196 23.58 0.49 -0.62
CA ILE A 196 22.46 0.76 0.27
C ILE A 196 21.18 0.82 -0.59
N ILE A 197 20.19 0.02 -0.24
CA ILE A 197 18.91 0.00 -0.96
C ILE A 197 17.98 1.03 -0.31
N THR A 198 17.45 1.95 -1.11
CA THR A 198 16.50 2.95 -0.62
C THR A 198 15.10 2.34 -0.46
N PHE A 199 14.23 2.96 0.33
CA PHE A 199 12.82 2.54 0.43
C PHE A 199 11.92 3.24 -0.61
N GLN A 200 12.46 4.17 -1.39
CA GLN A 200 11.73 4.91 -2.41
C GLN A 200 11.54 4.06 -3.66
N GLY A 201 10.31 3.92 -4.14
CA GLY A 201 9.99 3.09 -5.31
C GLY A 201 9.66 1.63 -5.00
N LEU A 202 9.40 1.30 -3.74
CA LEU A 202 8.86 -0.01 -3.37
C LEU A 202 7.51 -0.25 -4.07
N PRO A 203 7.32 -1.41 -4.73
CA PRO A 203 6.07 -1.74 -5.39
C PRO A 203 4.96 -1.78 -4.33
N THR A 204 4.01 -0.86 -4.41
CA THR A 204 2.88 -0.78 -3.48
C THR A 204 1.60 -0.69 -4.27
N LEU A 205 0.65 -1.57 -3.97
CA LEU A 205 -0.69 -1.53 -4.53
C LEU A 205 -1.51 -0.53 -3.71
N VAL A 206 -1.70 0.65 -4.30
CA VAL A 206 -2.58 1.69 -3.76
C VAL A 206 -3.95 1.42 -4.35
N ASN A 207 -4.90 0.97 -3.53
CA ASN A 207 -6.28 0.90 -3.99
C ASN A 207 -6.74 2.33 -4.29
N ARG A 208 -7.37 2.59 -5.44
CA ARG A 208 -7.88 3.94 -5.78
C ARG A 208 -8.80 4.49 -4.68
N HIS A 209 -9.47 3.59 -3.96
CA HIS A 209 -10.37 3.87 -2.84
C HIS A 209 -9.68 4.20 -1.50
N ASP A 210 -8.35 4.06 -1.45
CA ASP A 210 -7.48 4.28 -0.28
C ASP A 210 -6.58 5.52 -0.50
N ARG A 211 -6.92 6.34 -1.50
CA ARG A 211 -6.40 7.71 -1.62
C ARG A 211 -6.89 8.49 -0.41
N ASP A 212 -5.96 9.13 0.31
CA ASP A 212 -6.34 10.00 1.41
C ASP A 212 -6.93 11.29 0.83
N TYR A 213 -8.26 11.28 0.63
CA TYR A 213 -8.98 12.44 0.14
C TYR A 213 -8.83 13.64 1.07
N VAL A 214 -8.45 13.45 2.35
CA VAL A 214 -8.07 14.57 3.22
C VAL A 214 -6.87 15.32 2.64
N ILE A 215 -5.86 14.61 2.16
CA ILE A 215 -4.66 15.20 1.56
C ILE A 215 -4.99 15.78 0.18
N ILE A 216 -5.69 15.02 -0.67
CA ILE A 216 -6.03 15.47 -2.03
C ILE A 216 -6.89 16.72 -2.00
N LEU A 217 -7.95 16.75 -1.18
CA LEU A 217 -8.84 17.91 -1.09
C LEU A 217 -8.09 19.12 -0.51
N LYS A 218 -7.17 18.91 0.43
CA LYS A 218 -6.30 19.98 0.95
C LYS A 218 -5.38 20.54 -0.14
N ASP A 219 -4.66 19.68 -0.85
CA ASP A 219 -3.73 20.08 -1.92
C ASP A 219 -4.47 20.80 -3.06
N VAL A 220 -5.69 20.38 -3.39
CA VAL A 220 -6.54 21.06 -4.37
C VAL A 220 -6.97 22.43 -3.86
N LYS A 221 -7.42 22.56 -2.59
CA LYS A 221 -7.79 23.85 -1.99
C LYS A 221 -6.60 24.82 -1.96
N ASP A 222 -5.40 24.33 -1.75
CA ASP A 222 -4.17 25.13 -1.72
C ASP A 222 -3.75 25.60 -3.13
N LYS A 223 -3.99 24.80 -4.18
CA LYS A 223 -3.57 25.09 -5.56
C LYS A 223 -4.63 25.79 -6.42
N VAL A 224 -5.91 25.54 -6.16
CA VAL A 224 -7.04 26.07 -6.94
C VAL A 224 -8.12 26.57 -5.99
N LYS A 225 -8.46 27.85 -6.08
CA LYS A 225 -9.54 28.44 -5.27
C LYS A 225 -10.84 27.65 -5.45
N GLN A 226 -11.31 27.01 -4.38
CA GLN A 226 -12.57 26.27 -4.38
C GLN A 226 -13.74 27.16 -3.92
N GLU A 227 -14.90 26.97 -4.54
CA GLU A 227 -16.14 27.70 -4.26
C GLU A 227 -17.30 26.70 -4.11
N ALA A 228 -18.27 27.04 -3.27
CA ALA A 228 -19.47 26.21 -3.07
C ALA A 228 -20.34 26.16 -4.33
N LEU A 229 -20.98 25.02 -4.56
CA LEU A 229 -21.97 24.89 -5.64
C LEU A 229 -23.21 25.73 -5.32
N GLN A 230 -23.73 26.41 -6.34
CA GLN A 230 -25.04 27.07 -6.24
C GLN A 230 -26.13 26.02 -5.99
N SER A 231 -27.11 26.35 -5.13
CA SER A 231 -28.21 25.44 -4.77
C SER A 231 -28.96 24.91 -6.00
N LEU A 232 -29.18 25.76 -7.01
CA LEU A 232 -29.80 25.36 -8.28
C LEU A 232 -28.97 24.30 -9.02
N THR A 233 -27.65 24.51 -9.13
CA THR A 233 -26.75 23.55 -9.79
C THR A 233 -26.71 22.21 -9.06
N SER A 234 -26.65 22.23 -7.72
CA SER A 234 -26.69 21.01 -6.90
C SER A 234 -28.00 20.23 -7.12
N THR A 235 -29.13 20.94 -7.15
CA THR A 235 -30.45 20.32 -7.37
C THR A 235 -30.58 19.75 -8.78
N CYS A 236 -30.08 20.45 -9.80
CA CYS A 236 -30.05 19.96 -11.18
C CYS A 236 -29.19 18.70 -11.31
N LEU A 237 -27.98 18.69 -10.73
CA LEU A 237 -27.09 17.52 -10.74
C LEU A 237 -27.73 16.31 -10.07
N ALA A 238 -28.37 16.52 -8.91
CA ALA A 238 -29.10 15.47 -8.20
C ALA A 238 -30.34 14.97 -8.97
N ALA A 239 -30.97 15.83 -9.77
CA ALA A 239 -32.11 15.49 -10.60
C ALA A 239 -31.73 14.72 -11.88
N GLU A 240 -30.56 15.01 -12.45
CA GLU A 240 -30.02 14.36 -13.65
C GLU A 240 -29.40 12.99 -13.33
N LEU A 241 -28.59 12.89 -12.27
CA LEU A 241 -27.87 11.65 -11.90
C LEU A 241 -28.73 10.75 -11.00
N ARG A 242 -29.70 10.05 -11.60
CA ARG A 242 -30.64 9.20 -10.85
C ARG A 242 -30.16 7.76 -10.67
N SER A 243 -29.35 7.24 -11.58
CA SER A 243 -28.83 5.88 -11.52
C SER A 243 -27.61 5.78 -10.61
N TYR A 244 -27.49 4.66 -9.89
CA TYR A 244 -26.26 4.36 -9.13
C TYR A 244 -25.02 4.26 -10.02
N SER A 245 -25.17 3.76 -11.26
CA SER A 245 -24.05 3.67 -12.21
C SER A 245 -23.59 5.06 -12.64
N GLU A 246 -24.52 5.93 -13.04
CA GLU A 246 -24.23 7.29 -13.50
C GLU A 246 -23.54 8.11 -12.40
N VAL A 247 -23.97 7.98 -11.14
CA VAL A 247 -23.31 8.64 -10.01
C VAL A 247 -21.92 8.07 -9.77
N CYS A 248 -21.73 6.75 -9.87
CA CYS A 248 -20.40 6.14 -9.74
C CYS A 248 -19.45 6.58 -10.85
N ASP A 249 -19.93 6.68 -12.08
CA ASP A 249 -19.15 7.10 -13.24
C ASP A 249 -18.76 8.57 -13.10
N ALA A 250 -19.74 9.44 -12.77
CA ALA A 250 -19.50 10.86 -12.50
C ALA A 250 -18.51 11.08 -11.34
N LEU A 251 -18.67 10.34 -10.24
CA LEU A 251 -17.74 10.41 -9.12
C LEU A 251 -16.33 9.98 -9.54
N SER A 252 -16.20 8.88 -10.28
CA SER A 252 -14.90 8.40 -10.76
C SER A 252 -14.20 9.44 -11.63
N THR A 253 -14.93 10.13 -12.50
CA THR A 253 -14.40 11.22 -13.33
C THR A 253 -13.89 12.38 -12.48
N VAL A 254 -14.67 12.81 -11.47
CA VAL A 254 -14.27 13.90 -10.56
C VAL A 254 -13.06 13.50 -9.71
N GLU A 255 -13.00 12.25 -9.22
CA GLU A 255 -11.88 11.72 -8.45
C GLU A 255 -10.57 11.67 -9.26
N VAL A 256 -10.66 11.37 -10.55
CA VAL A 256 -9.52 11.44 -11.47
C VAL A 256 -9.07 12.89 -11.60
N ALA A 257 -9.98 13.82 -11.90
CA ALA A 257 -9.66 15.24 -12.03
C ALA A 257 -9.02 15.80 -10.74
N LEU A 258 -9.60 15.53 -9.56
CA LEU A 258 -9.05 15.93 -8.26
C LEU A 258 -7.62 15.41 -8.05
N GLY A 259 -7.35 14.16 -8.43
CA GLY A 259 -6.00 13.60 -8.33
C GLY A 259 -4.96 14.34 -9.18
N PHE A 260 -5.34 14.82 -10.37
CA PHE A 260 -4.45 15.63 -11.20
C PHE A 260 -4.33 17.07 -10.70
N LEU A 261 -5.45 17.71 -10.32
CA LEU A 261 -5.45 19.06 -9.75
C LEU A 261 -4.60 19.15 -8.47
N ALA A 262 -4.63 18.11 -7.63
CA ALA A 262 -3.78 18.02 -6.44
C ALA A 262 -2.29 18.03 -6.80
N MET A 263 -1.89 17.54 -7.97
CA MET A 263 -0.49 17.50 -8.41
C MET A 263 -0.11 18.77 -9.17
N THR A 264 -0.88 19.15 -10.19
CA THR A 264 -0.52 20.19 -11.16
C THR A 264 -1.18 21.54 -10.92
N GLY A 265 -2.21 21.60 -10.07
CA GLY A 265 -3.15 22.71 -10.06
C GLY A 265 -3.94 22.79 -11.36
N GLY A 266 -4.60 23.93 -11.58
CA GLY A 266 -5.41 24.17 -12.78
C GLY A 266 -5.93 25.61 -12.83
N VAL A 267 -6.47 26.01 -13.99
CA VAL A 267 -7.06 27.34 -14.16
C VAL A 267 -8.46 27.34 -13.54
N PRO A 268 -8.74 28.13 -12.47
CA PRO A 268 -9.98 28.01 -11.69
C PRO A 268 -11.28 28.09 -12.52
N HIS A 269 -11.30 28.94 -13.54
CA HIS A 269 -12.50 29.18 -14.36
C HIS A 269 -12.66 28.23 -15.54
N MET A 270 -11.70 27.32 -15.77
CA MET A 270 -11.80 26.32 -16.82
C MET A 270 -12.97 25.37 -16.51
N LEU A 271 -13.71 24.98 -17.55
CA LEU A 271 -14.77 23.98 -17.43
C LEU A 271 -14.15 22.62 -17.16
N LEU A 272 -14.78 21.84 -16.29
CA LEU A 272 -14.31 20.49 -15.94
C LEU A 272 -14.29 19.59 -17.18
N ALA A 273 -15.29 19.68 -18.05
CA ALA A 273 -15.32 18.94 -19.32
C ALA A 273 -14.11 19.29 -20.22
N GLY A 274 -13.83 20.58 -20.39
CA GLY A 274 -12.66 21.04 -21.15
C GLY A 274 -11.34 20.59 -20.53
N TYR A 275 -11.23 20.57 -19.20
CA TYR A 275 -10.01 20.06 -18.54
C TYR A 275 -9.78 18.57 -18.80
N LEU A 276 -10.83 17.75 -18.76
CA LEU A 276 -10.75 16.31 -19.02
C LEU A 276 -10.37 16.01 -20.48
N GLU A 277 -10.96 16.74 -21.42
CA GLU A 277 -10.74 16.54 -22.86
C GLU A 277 -9.40 17.13 -23.34
N GLU A 278 -9.10 18.38 -22.99
CA GLU A 278 -7.96 19.13 -23.54
C GLU A 278 -6.66 18.90 -22.77
N VAL A 279 -6.74 18.76 -21.44
CA VAL A 279 -5.55 18.64 -20.57
C VAL A 279 -5.27 17.18 -20.24
N LEU A 280 -6.28 16.43 -19.79
CA LEU A 280 -6.10 15.01 -19.46
C LEU A 280 -6.21 14.08 -20.68
N ARG A 281 -6.60 14.60 -21.85
CA ARG A 281 -6.72 13.86 -23.12
C ARG A 281 -7.63 12.61 -23.00
N MET A 282 -8.70 12.70 -22.21
CA MET A 282 -9.66 11.61 -22.00
C MET A 282 -10.74 11.57 -23.09
N GLN A 283 -10.35 11.50 -24.36
CA GLN A 283 -11.27 11.60 -25.52
C GLN A 283 -12.25 10.42 -25.63
N ASP A 284 -11.93 9.26 -25.05
CA ASP A 284 -12.76 8.04 -25.11
C ASP A 284 -13.78 7.95 -23.95
N GLN A 285 -13.73 8.86 -22.97
CA GLN A 285 -14.69 8.93 -21.87
C GLN A 285 -15.38 10.29 -21.90
N THR A 286 -16.54 10.37 -22.55
CA THR A 286 -17.34 11.59 -22.48
C THR A 286 -17.71 11.84 -21.01
N PRO A 287 -17.33 12.98 -20.42
CA PRO A 287 -17.79 13.31 -19.08
C PRO A 287 -19.32 13.30 -19.07
N PRO A 288 -19.96 12.82 -17.98
CA PRO A 288 -21.41 12.88 -17.87
C PRO A 288 -21.88 14.30 -18.19
N HIS A 289 -22.90 14.43 -19.05
CA HIS A 289 -23.38 15.73 -19.52
C HIS A 289 -23.71 16.68 -18.34
N ALA A 290 -24.15 16.11 -17.22
CA ALA A 290 -24.39 16.78 -15.95
C ALA A 290 -23.18 17.61 -15.45
N LEU A 291 -21.94 17.16 -15.69
CA LEU A 291 -20.72 17.83 -15.24
C LEU A 291 -20.24 18.95 -16.18
N SER A 292 -20.84 19.09 -17.37
CA SER A 292 -20.40 20.02 -18.41
C SER A 292 -20.45 21.50 -17.99
N MET A 293 -21.38 21.85 -17.09
CA MET A 293 -21.57 23.21 -16.60
C MET A 293 -20.68 23.56 -15.40
N CYS A 294 -19.90 22.59 -14.89
CA CYS A 294 -19.08 22.79 -13.71
C CYS A 294 -17.66 23.27 -14.06
N ARG A 295 -17.08 24.05 -13.16
CA ARG A 295 -15.72 24.59 -13.28
C ARG A 295 -14.77 23.91 -12.29
N LEU A 296 -13.47 24.07 -12.50
CA LEU A 296 -12.44 23.54 -11.59
C LEU A 296 -12.53 24.12 -10.16
N THR A 297 -13.15 25.28 -10.00
CA THR A 297 -13.51 25.86 -8.68
C THR A 297 -14.52 25.03 -7.90
N HIS A 298 -15.31 24.17 -8.55
CA HIS A 298 -16.39 23.41 -7.91
C HIS A 298 -16.02 21.95 -7.64
N CYS A 299 -14.81 21.50 -7.97
CA CYS A 299 -14.43 20.09 -7.93
C CYS A 299 -14.57 19.46 -6.52
N VAL A 300 -14.22 20.20 -5.46
CA VAL A 300 -14.38 19.70 -4.09
C VAL A 300 -15.86 19.58 -3.71
N ALA A 301 -16.67 20.59 -4.01
CA ALA A 301 -18.10 20.58 -3.73
C ALA A 301 -18.85 19.49 -4.56
N LEU A 302 -18.39 19.24 -5.78
CA LEU A 302 -18.90 18.14 -6.61
C LEU A 302 -18.59 16.78 -5.99
N TRP A 303 -17.38 16.59 -5.47
CA TRP A 303 -17.01 15.34 -4.81
C TRP A 303 -17.87 15.08 -3.57
N GLN A 304 -18.08 16.09 -2.71
CA GLN A 304 -18.98 15.99 -1.56
C GLN A 304 -20.42 15.64 -1.98
N LEU A 305 -20.95 16.30 -3.01
CA LEU A 305 -22.30 16.03 -3.52
C LEU A 305 -22.44 14.61 -4.09
N LEU A 306 -21.51 14.19 -4.96
CA LEU A 306 -21.56 12.90 -5.64
C LEU A 306 -21.35 11.72 -4.68
N THR A 307 -20.48 11.87 -3.67
CA THR A 307 -20.30 10.85 -2.63
C THR A 307 -21.55 10.69 -1.76
N SER A 308 -22.23 11.80 -1.44
CA SER A 308 -23.53 11.79 -0.75
C SER A 308 -24.61 11.13 -1.61
N LEU A 309 -24.75 11.51 -2.88
CA LEU A 309 -25.70 10.92 -3.82
C LEU A 309 -25.46 9.41 -4.01
N LYS A 310 -24.21 8.97 -4.06
CA LYS A 310 -23.85 7.55 -4.13
C LYS A 310 -24.40 6.80 -2.92
N SER A 311 -24.21 7.36 -1.73
CA SER A 311 -24.68 6.77 -0.47
C SER A 311 -26.20 6.74 -0.38
N GLN A 312 -26.87 7.82 -0.81
CA GLN A 312 -28.33 7.89 -0.90
C GLN A 312 -28.91 6.85 -1.86
N ASN A 313 -28.30 6.67 -3.03
CA ASN A 313 -28.73 5.65 -4.00
C ASN A 313 -28.48 4.23 -3.48
N MET A 314 -27.40 3.97 -2.73
CA MET A 314 -27.22 2.69 -2.03
C MET A 314 -28.34 2.40 -1.04
N MET A 315 -28.73 3.40 -0.23
CA MET A 315 -29.85 3.26 0.70
C MET A 315 -31.17 2.96 -0.01
N ARG A 316 -31.46 3.64 -1.14
CA ARG A 316 -32.65 3.35 -1.97
C ARG A 316 -32.64 1.91 -2.51
N LEU A 317 -31.46 1.38 -2.83
CA LEU A 317 -31.26 0.00 -3.27
C LEU A 317 -31.19 -1.03 -2.12
N LYS A 318 -31.51 -0.62 -0.88
CA LYS A 318 -31.40 -1.45 0.35
C LYS A 318 -29.99 -2.01 0.59
N ARG A 319 -28.95 -1.32 0.13
CA ARG A 319 -27.54 -1.63 0.42
C ARG A 319 -27.03 -0.69 1.52
N ASP A 320 -26.15 -1.18 2.38
CA ASP A 320 -25.52 -0.38 3.43
C ASP A 320 -24.35 0.46 2.85
N PRO A 321 -24.47 1.79 2.77
CA PRO A 321 -23.37 2.66 2.32
C PRO A 321 -22.22 2.77 3.34
N PHE A 322 -22.47 2.42 4.60
CA PHE A 322 -21.52 2.52 5.69
C PHE A 322 -20.97 1.16 6.11
N ALA A 323 -21.11 0.10 5.30
CA ALA A 323 -20.72 -1.26 5.67
C ALA A 323 -19.28 -1.38 6.25
N GLY A 324 -18.33 -0.59 5.74
CA GLY A 324 -16.94 -0.55 6.22
C GLY A 324 -16.67 0.22 7.52
N PHE A 325 -17.67 0.85 8.11
CA PHE A 325 -17.54 1.67 9.32
C PHE A 325 -17.64 0.82 10.59
N PRO A 326 -16.98 1.21 11.70
CA PRO A 326 -17.10 0.52 12.97
C PRO A 326 -18.54 0.46 13.47
N ALA A 327 -18.91 -0.64 14.13
CA ALA A 327 -20.27 -0.86 14.64
C ALA A 327 -20.67 0.16 15.72
N GLU A 328 -19.70 0.71 16.46
CA GLU A 328 -19.91 1.71 17.50
C GLU A 328 -20.62 2.98 16.99
N TYR A 329 -20.34 3.40 15.75
CA TYR A 329 -20.96 4.57 15.11
C TYR A 329 -22.31 4.29 14.44
N LYS A 330 -22.78 3.04 14.47
CA LYS A 330 -24.00 2.60 13.76
C LYS A 330 -25.16 2.29 14.71
N GLN A 331 -25.04 2.67 15.98
CA GLN A 331 -26.09 2.43 16.96
C GLN A 331 -27.33 3.24 16.64
N ALA A 332 -28.50 2.64 16.85
CA ALA A 332 -29.77 3.33 16.66
C ALA A 332 -29.93 4.41 17.74
N LEU A 333 -30.40 5.59 17.32
CA LEU A 333 -30.75 6.67 18.24
C LEU A 333 -31.92 6.27 19.14
N GLY A 334 -31.90 6.73 20.39
CA GLY A 334 -33.04 6.64 21.30
C GLY A 334 -34.19 7.54 20.86
N ASP A 335 -35.39 7.30 21.41
CA ASP A 335 -36.60 8.04 21.04
C ASP A 335 -36.52 9.55 21.39
N GLU A 336 -35.84 9.90 22.48
CA GLU A 336 -35.64 11.30 22.89
C GLU A 336 -34.67 12.03 21.94
N ASP A 337 -33.52 11.44 21.65
CA ASP A 337 -32.53 12.00 20.71
C ASP A 337 -33.12 12.17 19.32
N ARG A 338 -33.94 11.22 18.87
CA ARG A 338 -34.65 11.30 17.58
C ARG A 338 -35.61 12.49 17.53
N ARG A 339 -36.30 12.81 18.63
CA ARG A 339 -37.18 13.98 18.72
C ARG A 339 -36.38 15.29 18.67
N LEU A 340 -35.28 15.37 19.42
CA LEU A 340 -34.40 16.54 19.42
C LEU A 340 -33.80 16.78 18.02
N LEU A 341 -33.33 15.73 17.36
CA LEU A 341 -32.77 15.79 16.01
C LEU A 341 -33.83 16.23 14.99
N SER A 342 -35.05 15.71 15.08
CA SER A 342 -36.17 16.13 14.22
C SER A 342 -36.52 17.62 14.42
N SER A 343 -36.48 18.11 15.67
CA SER A 343 -36.66 19.54 15.94
C SER A 343 -35.51 20.40 15.39
N PHE A 344 -34.28 19.91 15.40
CA PHE A 344 -33.13 20.62 14.84
C PHE A 344 -33.25 20.77 13.32
N PHE A 345 -33.55 19.69 12.60
CA PHE A 345 -33.71 19.72 11.14
C PHE A 345 -34.89 20.56 10.66
N SER A 346 -35.91 20.78 11.51
CA SER A 346 -37.02 21.69 11.18
C SER A 346 -36.62 23.17 11.16
N LYS A 347 -35.50 23.55 11.79
CA LYS A 347 -35.06 24.94 11.95
C LYS A 347 -33.88 25.32 11.04
N THR A 348 -33.18 24.34 10.50
CA THR A 348 -31.91 24.52 9.78
C THR A 348 -32.04 24.08 8.32
N VAL A 349 -31.22 24.63 7.42
CA VAL A 349 -31.09 24.09 6.04
C VAL A 349 -30.45 22.71 6.13
N ALA A 350 -31.29 21.68 6.16
CA ALA A 350 -30.88 20.28 6.36
C ALA A 350 -29.84 19.80 5.34
N ASP A 351 -29.95 20.26 4.09
CA ASP A 351 -29.14 19.76 2.98
C ASP A 351 -27.65 20.09 3.11
N GLY A 352 -27.31 21.31 3.56
CA GLY A 352 -25.92 21.70 3.77
C GLY A 352 -25.27 20.93 4.91
N PHE A 353 -25.99 20.80 6.03
CA PHE A 353 -25.52 20.05 7.20
C PHE A 353 -25.29 18.56 6.87
N LEU A 354 -26.20 17.94 6.10
CA LEU A 354 -26.07 16.54 5.72
C LEU A 354 -24.85 16.28 4.81
N LEU A 355 -24.50 17.22 3.93
CA LEU A 355 -23.31 17.10 3.08
C LEU A 355 -22.02 17.17 3.91
N GLU A 356 -21.91 18.13 4.83
CA GLU A 356 -20.74 18.28 5.71
C GLU A 356 -20.56 17.07 6.63
N ILE A 357 -21.64 16.57 7.23
CA ILE A 357 -21.59 15.36 8.05
C ILE A 357 -21.22 14.15 7.20
N HIS A 358 -21.78 14.00 6.00
CA HIS A 358 -21.44 12.88 5.12
C HIS A 358 -19.96 12.89 4.72
N GLU A 359 -19.39 14.05 4.40
CA GLU A 359 -17.98 14.21 4.13
C GLU A 359 -17.12 13.79 5.33
N LEU A 360 -17.43 14.30 6.53
CA LEU A 360 -16.71 13.95 7.76
C LEU A 360 -16.70 12.42 7.98
N LEU A 361 -17.86 11.78 7.82
CA LEU A 361 -18.00 10.33 7.93
C LEU A 361 -17.08 9.62 6.92
N GLN A 362 -17.09 10.01 5.65
CA GLN A 362 -16.31 9.35 4.61
C GLN A 362 -14.80 9.57 4.74
N LEU A 363 -14.37 10.75 5.19
CA LEU A 363 -12.96 11.11 5.30
C LEU A 363 -12.30 10.57 6.56
N GLU A 364 -12.96 10.71 7.71
CA GLU A 364 -12.36 10.46 9.01
C GLU A 364 -12.73 9.08 9.58
N LEU A 365 -14.01 8.70 9.53
CA LEU A 365 -14.47 7.46 10.17
C LEU A 365 -14.23 6.19 9.34
N LYS A 366 -13.86 6.33 8.07
CA LYS A 366 -13.45 5.20 7.22
C LYS A 366 -12.04 4.71 7.58
N LYS A 367 -11.24 5.49 8.32
CA LYS A 367 -9.87 5.14 8.69
C LYS A 367 -9.88 4.14 9.87
N PRO A 368 -9.03 3.09 9.87
CA PRO A 368 -8.98 2.11 10.98
C PRO A 368 -8.52 2.73 12.31
N ALA A 369 -7.91 3.91 12.29
CA ALA A 369 -7.53 4.68 13.48
C ALA A 369 -8.62 5.65 13.98
N ALA A 370 -9.80 5.68 13.35
CA ALA A 370 -10.86 6.64 13.65
C ALA A 370 -11.23 6.72 15.14
N HIS A 371 -11.21 5.60 15.87
CA HIS A 371 -11.52 5.56 17.31
C HIS A 371 -10.53 6.32 18.20
N ARG A 372 -9.31 6.61 17.71
CA ARG A 372 -8.30 7.38 18.46
C ARG A 372 -8.53 8.88 18.35
N ASP A 373 -8.89 9.33 17.15
CA ASP A 373 -9.02 10.76 16.84
C ASP A 373 -10.46 11.25 17.01
N PHE A 374 -11.44 10.35 16.89
CA PHE A 374 -12.86 10.60 17.14
C PHE A 374 -13.35 9.56 18.16
N SER A 375 -13.78 10.02 19.33
CA SER A 375 -14.39 9.13 20.32
C SER A 375 -15.89 9.01 20.03
N PRO A 376 -16.47 7.80 20.04
CA PRO A 376 -17.92 7.60 19.88
C PRO A 376 -18.73 8.14 21.06
N GLN A 377 -18.07 8.57 22.14
CA GLN A 377 -18.71 9.16 23.32
C GLN A 377 -18.71 10.70 23.31
N TRP A 378 -18.19 11.34 22.26
CA TRP A 378 -18.28 12.80 22.14
C TRP A 378 -19.71 13.19 21.77
N GLY A 379 -20.43 13.77 22.74
CA GLY A 379 -21.81 14.21 22.62
C GLY A 379 -22.26 14.95 23.88
#